data_AF-A0A7X7KFX2-F1
#
_entry.id   AF-A0A7X7KFX2-F1
#
_cell.length_a   1.000
_cell.length_b   1.000
_cell.length_c   1.000
_cell.angle_alpha   90.00
_cell.angle_beta   90.00
_cell.angle_gamma   90.00
#
_symmetry.space_group_name_H-M   'P 1'
#
loop_
_entity.id
_entity.type
_entity.pdbx_description
1 polymer ?
#
loop_
_entity_poly.entity_id
_entity_poly.type
_entity_poly.pdbx_seq_one_letter_code
_entity_poly.pdbx_strand_id
1 'polypeptide(L)'
;MPRRCFRLLLIVSYLAAASQSGRAAEQADALRLTLPPVCYAVVGEPMSIYYDNIVLTEKHEQYRFDIQGDLGAAESRRWTVTPKAENVDDHVISVSVSDMTGRLIQRGKMVLHVAPADAGTGRAIRLLLVGDSLTHQSIYPNEIASLLTRPGNPAWTMLGTHRPKQAAEGVTHEGYGGWTWELFVNQGPDPAGKRHRSPFVFAVDGGKPRLDLDRYFASACDGKRPNYVTFMLGVNDCFRINPNDPAAIDTGIKAVFQQADKLIAAFRKAAPEAELGICLTTPPNARESGFETNYHGQFHRWGWKRIQHRLVQLEIEHFGGRQSQRIFLVPTELNLDPVDGYPANNGVHPNTAGYKQIGASVYAWLKSRLEESQP
;
A
#
# COMPACT_ATOMS: atom_id res chain seq x y z
N MET A 1 74.87 18.65 49.36
CA MET A 1 74.75 18.06 50.72
C MET A 1 73.33 18.27 51.23
N PRO A 2 72.69 17.26 51.85
CA PRO A 2 71.23 17.13 51.90
C PRO A 2 70.62 17.39 53.30
N ARG A 3 69.32 17.68 53.35
CA ARG A 3 68.33 17.28 54.39
C ARG A 3 66.95 17.80 53.93
N ARG A 4 66.06 16.97 53.37
CA ARG A 4 65.08 16.06 54.05
C ARG A 4 64.35 16.78 55.20
N CYS A 5 63.04 16.73 55.42
CA CYS A 5 61.84 16.10 54.85
C CYS A 5 60.70 16.66 55.73
N PHE A 6 59.48 16.86 55.24
CA PHE A 6 58.27 16.18 55.74
C PHE A 6 57.02 16.60 54.98
N ARG A 7 56.16 15.61 54.81
CA ARG A 7 54.96 15.54 53.98
C ARG A 7 53.81 16.37 54.57
N LEU A 8 53.02 16.99 53.70
CA LEU A 8 51.59 17.20 53.97
C LEU A 8 50.79 16.70 52.76
N LEU A 9 49.87 15.77 53.04
CA LEU A 9 48.92 15.18 52.11
C LEU A 9 47.95 16.26 51.61
N LEU A 10 47.80 16.40 50.30
CA LEU A 10 46.70 17.14 49.68
C LEU A 10 45.95 16.18 48.76
N ILE A 11 44.74 15.82 49.16
CA ILE A 11 43.79 15.05 48.37
C ILE A 11 43.32 15.96 47.23
N VAL A 12 43.75 15.65 46.00
CA VAL A 12 43.20 16.27 44.78
C VAL A 12 42.05 15.39 44.32
N SER A 13 40.84 15.88 44.56
CA SER A 13 39.61 15.35 43.95
C SER A 13 39.62 15.69 42.47
N TYR A 14 39.93 14.71 41.61
CA TYR A 14 39.66 14.80 40.17
C TYR A 14 38.15 14.68 39.94
N LEU A 15 37.47 15.81 39.80
CA LEU A 15 36.20 15.89 39.07
C LEU A 15 36.53 15.72 37.57
N ALA A 16 36.62 14.47 37.13
CA ALA A 16 36.57 14.16 35.71
C ALA A 16 35.15 14.46 35.22
N ALA A 17 35.04 15.45 34.34
CA ALA A 17 33.86 15.69 33.54
C ALA A 17 33.55 14.44 32.72
N ALA A 18 32.67 13.59 33.24
CA ALA A 18 32.04 12.53 32.47
C ALA A 18 31.00 13.18 31.55
N SER A 19 31.50 13.58 30.38
CA SER A 19 30.86 13.47 29.07
C SER A 19 29.33 13.31 29.08
N GLN A 20 28.67 14.32 28.49
CA GLN A 20 27.29 14.33 28.00
C GLN A 20 27.02 13.28 26.90
N SER A 21 27.63 12.10 26.95
CA SER A 21 27.41 11.01 26.00
C SER A 21 26.19 10.14 26.35
N GLY A 22 25.47 10.47 27.43
CA GLY A 22 24.23 9.78 27.83
C GLY A 22 22.94 10.37 27.24
N ARG A 23 22.99 11.48 26.50
CA ARG A 23 21.79 12.16 25.98
C ARG A 23 21.43 11.82 24.52
N ALA A 24 22.21 10.94 23.90
CA ALA A 24 22.07 10.57 22.49
C ALA A 24 21.60 9.12 22.27
N ALA A 25 21.31 8.36 23.34
CA ALA A 25 20.97 6.94 23.27
C ALA A 25 19.50 6.62 23.62
N GLU A 26 18.62 7.62 23.72
CA GLU A 26 17.18 7.42 23.94
C GLU A 26 16.38 8.29 22.97
N GLN A 27 16.69 8.14 21.67
CA GLN A 27 15.79 8.59 20.61
C GLN A 27 14.62 7.61 20.57
N ALA A 28 13.66 7.81 21.49
CA ALA A 28 12.37 7.13 21.47
C ALA A 28 11.78 7.23 20.05
N ASP A 29 11.40 6.07 19.51
CA ASP A 29 10.64 5.82 18.27
C ASP A 29 10.14 7.10 17.60
N ALA A 30 11.01 7.77 16.82
CA ALA A 30 10.66 9.03 16.21
C ALA A 30 9.49 8.78 15.25
N LEU A 31 8.38 9.50 15.46
CA LEU A 31 7.23 9.46 14.57
C LEU A 31 7.70 9.60 13.12
N ARG A 32 7.22 8.72 12.24
CA ARG A 32 7.54 8.72 10.81
C ARG A 32 6.29 8.96 10.00
N LEU A 33 6.15 10.18 9.47
CA LEU A 33 5.15 10.57 8.48
C LEU A 33 5.51 9.97 7.12
N THR A 34 4.54 9.32 6.50
CA THR A 34 4.65 8.72 5.17
C THR A 34 3.50 9.22 4.32
N LEU A 35 3.83 9.90 3.23
CA LEU A 35 2.86 10.43 2.29
C LEU A 35 3.24 9.98 0.88
N PRO A 36 2.32 9.41 0.09
CA PRO A 36 2.53 9.28 -1.35
C PRO A 36 2.57 10.67 -1.99
N PRO A 37 3.22 10.82 -3.16
CA PRO A 37 3.29 12.11 -3.85
C PRO A 37 1.93 12.62 -4.32
N VAL A 38 1.03 11.71 -4.68
CA VAL A 38 -0.32 12.00 -5.19
C VAL A 38 -1.31 11.07 -4.50
N CYS A 39 -2.49 11.59 -4.17
CA CYS A 39 -3.68 10.85 -3.82
C CYS A 39 -4.80 11.20 -4.80
N TYR A 40 -5.64 10.23 -5.17
CA TYR A 40 -6.68 10.41 -6.18
C TYR A 40 -8.07 10.46 -5.54
N ALA A 41 -8.91 11.37 -6.02
CA ALA A 41 -10.33 11.44 -5.71
C ALA A 41 -11.14 11.62 -7.01
N VAL A 42 -12.45 11.38 -6.92
CA VAL A 42 -13.38 11.55 -8.04
C VAL A 42 -14.55 12.40 -7.57
N VAL A 43 -15.03 13.29 -8.43
CA VAL A 43 -16.25 14.04 -8.17
C VAL A 43 -17.39 13.12 -7.72
N GLY A 44 -17.97 13.42 -6.56
CA GLY A 44 -19.09 12.67 -5.98
C GLY A 44 -18.72 11.42 -5.18
N GLU A 45 -17.46 10.96 -5.21
CA GLU A 45 -17.01 9.83 -4.39
C GLU A 45 -16.28 10.31 -3.12
N PRO A 46 -16.63 9.78 -1.93
CA PRO A 46 -15.93 10.14 -0.71
C PRO A 46 -14.50 9.57 -0.69
N MET A 47 -13.56 10.40 -0.24
CA MET A 47 -12.17 10.04 -0.04
C MET A 47 -11.69 10.54 1.33
N SER A 48 -10.93 9.72 2.04
CA SER A 48 -10.40 10.04 3.36
C SER A 48 -8.91 9.76 3.47
N ILE A 49 -8.23 10.53 4.33
CA ILE A 49 -6.86 10.28 4.78
C ILE A 49 -6.93 9.99 6.28
N TYR A 50 -6.78 8.73 6.66
CA TYR A 50 -6.77 8.33 8.07
C TYR A 50 -5.42 8.61 8.73
N TYR A 51 -5.45 9.27 9.89
CA TYR A 51 -4.23 9.73 10.56
C TYR A 51 -3.31 8.57 10.98
N ASP A 52 -3.88 7.45 11.44
CA ASP A 52 -3.09 6.26 11.84
C ASP A 52 -2.34 5.61 10.67
N ASN A 53 -2.78 5.86 9.42
CA ASN A 53 -2.23 5.23 8.22
C ASN A 53 -1.05 6.01 7.65
N ILE A 54 -0.97 7.32 7.93
CA ILE A 54 0.10 8.19 7.43
C ILE A 54 1.26 8.34 8.40
N VAL A 55 1.21 7.72 9.59
CA VAL A 55 2.32 7.74 10.55
C VAL A 55 2.61 6.37 11.14
N LEU A 56 3.88 6.10 11.41
CA LEU A 56 4.28 5.02 12.29
C LEU A 56 4.35 5.51 13.73
N THR A 57 3.39 5.06 14.52
CA THR A 57 3.32 5.20 15.98
C THR A 57 2.37 4.13 16.52
N GLU A 58 2.64 3.67 17.74
CA GLU A 58 1.76 2.73 18.44
C GLU A 58 0.47 3.42 18.90
N LYS A 59 0.56 4.71 19.23
CA LYS A 59 -0.53 5.55 19.77
C LYS A 59 -0.63 6.85 18.98
N HIS A 60 -1.37 6.87 17.88
CA HIS A 60 -1.51 8.07 17.05
C HIS A 60 -2.31 9.18 17.74
N GLU A 61 -3.16 8.82 18.71
CA GLU A 61 -3.99 9.72 19.50
C GLU A 61 -3.17 10.66 20.41
N GLN A 62 -1.87 10.40 20.55
CA GLN A 62 -0.92 11.26 21.26
C GLN A 62 -0.37 12.42 20.41
N TYR A 63 -0.83 12.53 19.16
CA TYR A 63 -0.40 13.53 18.21
C TYR A 63 -1.59 14.34 17.69
N ARG A 64 -1.29 15.57 17.29
CA ARG A 64 -2.23 16.43 16.57
C ARG A 64 -1.87 16.45 15.10
N PHE A 65 -2.86 16.20 14.27
CA PHE A 65 -2.77 16.22 12.83
C PHE A 65 -3.47 17.45 12.31
N ASP A 66 -2.76 18.20 11.47
CA ASP A 66 -3.31 19.34 10.75
C ASP A 66 -3.10 19.10 9.26
N ILE A 67 -4.19 18.90 8.53
CA ILE A 67 -4.21 18.68 7.09
C ILE A 67 -4.82 19.91 6.45
N GLN A 68 -3.97 20.75 5.88
CA GLN A 68 -4.33 22.02 5.27
C GLN A 68 -4.41 21.88 3.75
N GLY A 69 -5.51 22.35 3.18
CA GLY A 69 -5.80 22.43 1.75
C GLY A 69 -6.99 23.37 1.54
N ASP A 70 -7.31 23.65 0.29
CA ASP A 70 -8.52 24.38 -0.09
C ASP A 70 -9.79 23.52 -0.07
N LEU A 71 -9.62 22.19 0.02
CA LEU A 71 -10.70 21.21 0.10
C LEU A 71 -10.69 20.42 1.42
N GLY A 72 -11.82 19.75 1.65
CA GLY A 72 -12.02 18.76 2.71
C GLY A 72 -12.20 19.34 4.10
N ALA A 73 -12.37 18.44 5.07
CA ALA A 73 -12.60 18.77 6.47
C ALA A 73 -11.88 17.78 7.38
N ALA A 74 -11.37 18.30 8.50
CA ALA A 74 -10.79 17.47 9.55
C ALA A 74 -11.90 16.88 10.43
N GLU A 75 -11.82 15.57 10.64
CA GLU A 75 -12.57 14.81 11.65
C GLU A 75 -11.58 14.25 12.69
N SER A 76 -12.11 13.58 13.72
CA SER A 76 -11.30 13.09 14.85
C SER A 76 -10.22 12.07 14.47
N ARG A 77 -10.49 11.22 13.46
CA ARG A 77 -9.57 10.12 13.05
C ARG A 77 -9.03 10.27 11.63
N ARG A 78 -9.49 11.27 10.88
CA ARG A 78 -9.20 11.43 9.45
C ARG A 78 -9.45 12.85 8.97
N TRP A 79 -8.85 13.21 7.85
CA TRP A 79 -9.36 14.26 6.98
C TRP A 79 -10.21 13.61 5.88
N THR A 80 -11.28 14.26 5.43
CA THR A 80 -12.21 13.71 4.43
C THR A 80 -12.71 14.76 3.45
N VAL A 81 -13.02 14.32 2.23
CA VAL A 81 -13.58 15.15 1.17
C VAL A 81 -14.56 14.34 0.31
N THR A 82 -15.57 15.01 -0.24
CA THR A 82 -16.38 14.49 -1.35
C THR A 82 -16.37 15.59 -2.42
N PRO A 83 -15.47 15.49 -3.42
CA PRO A 83 -15.26 16.58 -4.37
C PRO A 83 -16.50 16.86 -5.21
N LYS A 84 -16.67 18.12 -5.62
CA LYS A 84 -17.68 18.58 -6.57
C LYS A 84 -17.05 18.83 -7.94
N ALA A 85 -17.88 19.04 -8.96
CA ALA A 85 -17.40 19.31 -10.33
C ALA A 85 -16.47 20.53 -10.42
N GLU A 86 -16.71 21.56 -9.62
CA GLU A 86 -15.85 22.76 -9.52
C GLU A 86 -14.50 22.51 -8.83
N ASN A 87 -14.29 21.31 -8.28
CA ASN A 87 -13.06 20.91 -7.61
C ASN A 87 -12.18 20.02 -8.49
N VAL A 88 -12.45 19.90 -9.79
CA VAL A 88 -11.60 19.15 -10.72
C VAL A 88 -10.33 19.94 -10.99
N ASP A 89 -9.26 19.56 -10.30
CA ASP A 89 -7.89 20.04 -10.50
C ASP A 89 -6.92 19.23 -9.59
N ASP A 90 -5.66 19.62 -9.60
CA ASP A 90 -4.67 19.25 -8.60
C ASP A 90 -4.70 20.23 -7.40
N HIS A 91 -4.94 19.70 -6.21
CA HIS A 91 -4.97 20.46 -4.96
C HIS A 91 -3.81 20.08 -4.05
N VAL A 92 -2.93 21.04 -3.72
CA VAL A 92 -1.80 20.77 -2.81
C VAL A 92 -2.29 20.70 -1.36
N ILE A 93 -2.06 19.55 -0.72
CA ILE A 93 -2.34 19.32 0.68
C ILE A 93 -1.03 19.36 1.48
N SER A 94 -1.00 20.14 2.56
CA SER A 94 0.10 20.14 3.54
C SER A 94 -0.34 19.40 4.80
N VAL A 95 0.46 18.44 5.24
CA VAL A 95 0.22 17.68 6.47
C VAL A 95 1.26 18.07 7.50
N SER A 96 0.82 18.48 8.68
CA SER A 96 1.67 18.75 9.84
C SER A 96 1.28 17.82 10.99
N VAL A 97 2.27 17.24 11.64
CA VAL A 97 2.10 16.40 12.83
C VAL A 97 2.84 17.05 13.98
N SER A 98 2.13 17.32 15.07
CA SER A 98 2.65 17.99 16.27
C SER A 98 2.36 17.15 17.51
N ASP A 99 3.16 17.30 18.56
CA ASP A 99 2.87 16.69 19.85
C ASP A 99 1.77 17.46 20.63
N MET A 100 1.37 16.91 21.79
CA MET A 100 0.36 17.51 22.67
C MET A 100 0.77 18.84 23.31
N THR A 101 2.03 19.26 23.19
CA THR A 101 2.50 20.60 23.59
C THR A 101 2.38 21.62 22.45
N GLY A 102 2.13 21.15 21.22
CA GLY A 102 2.03 21.99 20.02
C GLY A 102 3.35 22.11 19.27
N ARG A 103 4.40 21.39 19.69
CA ARG A 103 5.67 21.35 18.98
C ARG A 103 5.51 20.51 17.72
N LEU A 104 5.84 21.11 16.58
CA LEU A 104 5.88 20.43 15.28
C LEU A 104 6.93 19.32 15.30
N ILE A 105 6.51 18.11 14.95
CA ILE A 105 7.36 16.92 14.86
C ILE A 105 7.80 16.71 13.41
N GLN A 106 6.85 16.61 12.48
CA GLN A 106 7.11 16.44 11.06
C GLN A 106 6.06 17.17 10.21
N ARG A 107 6.44 17.48 8.97
CA ARG A 107 5.55 18.05 7.97
C ARG A 107 5.85 17.45 6.60
N GLY A 108 4.84 17.34 5.76
CA GLY A 108 4.94 16.85 4.39
C GLY A 108 3.91 17.49 3.49
N LYS A 109 3.99 17.21 2.20
CA LYS A 109 3.01 17.63 1.21
C LYS A 109 2.67 16.48 0.28
N MET A 110 1.45 16.48 -0.23
CA MET A 110 1.00 15.62 -1.33
C MET A 110 0.07 16.44 -2.24
N VAL A 111 -0.20 15.91 -3.43
CA VAL A 111 -1.26 16.43 -4.30
C VAL A 111 -2.51 15.56 -4.13
N LEU A 112 -3.66 16.17 -3.93
CA LEU A 112 -4.96 15.55 -4.16
C LEU A 112 -5.37 15.86 -5.60
N HIS A 113 -5.30 14.86 -6.46
CA HIS A 113 -5.79 14.96 -7.83
C HIS A 113 -7.26 14.57 -7.88
N VAL A 114 -8.13 15.49 -8.31
CA VAL A 114 -9.57 15.26 -8.41
C VAL A 114 -9.98 15.07 -9.86
N ALA A 115 -10.32 13.83 -10.22
CA ALA A 115 -10.77 13.51 -11.56
C ALA A 115 -12.28 13.77 -11.75
N PRO A 116 -12.73 14.15 -12.96
CA PRO A 116 -14.14 14.34 -13.25
C PRO A 116 -14.90 13.00 -13.23
N ALA A 117 -16.17 13.05 -12.81
CA ALA A 117 -17.01 11.85 -12.69
C ALA A 117 -17.24 11.14 -14.03
N ASP A 118 -17.18 11.86 -15.15
CA ASP A 118 -17.38 11.35 -16.51
C ASP A 118 -16.07 11.01 -17.24
N ALA A 119 -14.92 11.02 -16.53
CA ALA A 119 -13.63 10.70 -17.13
C ALA A 119 -13.65 9.34 -17.86
N GLY A 120 -13.34 9.36 -19.16
CA GLY A 120 -13.34 8.17 -20.00
C GLY A 120 -14.69 7.77 -20.60
N THR A 121 -15.71 8.63 -20.54
CA THR A 121 -16.97 8.45 -21.28
C THR A 121 -16.71 8.07 -22.74
N GLY A 122 -17.49 7.11 -23.26
CA GLY A 122 -17.39 6.66 -24.65
C GLY A 122 -16.19 5.75 -24.96
N ARG A 123 -15.30 5.49 -23.99
CA ARG A 123 -14.18 4.55 -24.14
C ARG A 123 -14.59 3.13 -23.75
N ALA A 124 -13.77 2.17 -24.18
CA ALA A 124 -13.81 0.79 -23.71
C ALA A 124 -12.46 0.43 -23.08
N ILE A 125 -12.49 -0.14 -21.89
CA ILE A 125 -11.29 -0.48 -21.12
C ILE A 125 -11.26 -1.94 -20.70
N ARG A 126 -10.06 -2.49 -20.60
CA ARG A 126 -9.79 -3.83 -20.07
C ARG A 126 -8.93 -3.73 -18.82
N LEU A 127 -9.39 -4.31 -17.72
CA LEU A 127 -8.70 -4.32 -16.44
C LEU A 127 -8.23 -5.72 -16.11
N LEU A 128 -7.04 -5.85 -15.51
CA LEU A 128 -6.61 -7.08 -14.86
C LEU A 128 -6.23 -6.76 -13.41
N LEU A 129 -6.95 -7.36 -12.46
CA LEU A 129 -6.66 -7.17 -11.04
C LEU A 129 -5.83 -8.36 -10.55
N VAL A 130 -4.61 -8.12 -10.10
CA VAL A 130 -3.70 -9.14 -9.56
C VAL A 130 -3.54 -8.90 -8.07
N GLY A 131 -3.69 -9.95 -7.26
CA GLY A 131 -3.46 -9.78 -5.83
C GLY A 131 -3.68 -11.01 -4.98
N ASP A 132 -3.74 -10.77 -3.68
CA ASP A 132 -3.79 -11.81 -2.66
C ASP A 132 -5.22 -12.14 -2.18
N SER A 133 -5.37 -12.49 -0.90
CA SER A 133 -6.65 -12.78 -0.26
C SER A 133 -7.62 -11.59 -0.32
N LEU A 134 -7.13 -10.35 -0.29
CA LEU A 134 -8.00 -9.17 -0.41
C LEU A 134 -8.68 -9.13 -1.78
N THR A 135 -7.96 -9.53 -2.82
CA THR A 135 -8.50 -9.65 -4.18
C THR A 135 -9.38 -10.89 -4.31
N HIS A 136 -8.97 -12.00 -3.69
CA HIS A 136 -9.71 -13.26 -3.65
C HIS A 136 -11.12 -13.12 -3.06
N GLN A 137 -11.35 -12.18 -2.15
CA GLN A 137 -12.69 -11.95 -1.60
C GLN A 137 -13.66 -11.38 -2.65
N SER A 138 -13.17 -10.85 -3.77
CA SER A 138 -13.95 -10.19 -4.82
C SER A 138 -14.79 -8.99 -4.37
N ILE A 139 -14.74 -8.56 -3.09
CA ILE A 139 -15.54 -7.43 -2.62
C ILE A 139 -15.06 -6.10 -3.23
N TYR A 140 -13.76 -5.79 -3.18
CA TYR A 140 -13.26 -4.57 -3.81
C TYR A 140 -13.31 -4.62 -5.35
N PRO A 141 -13.04 -5.76 -6.04
CA PRO A 141 -13.32 -5.91 -7.46
C PRO A 141 -14.79 -5.64 -7.81
N ASN A 142 -15.73 -6.17 -7.03
CA ASN A 142 -17.16 -5.91 -7.21
C ASN A 142 -17.49 -4.42 -7.03
N GLU A 143 -16.86 -3.72 -6.09
CA GLU A 143 -17.05 -2.28 -5.93
C GLU A 143 -16.53 -1.49 -7.13
N ILE A 144 -15.36 -1.84 -7.68
CA ILE A 144 -14.83 -1.22 -8.91
C ILE A 144 -15.82 -1.42 -10.06
N ALA A 145 -16.35 -2.64 -10.25
CA ALA A 145 -17.34 -2.94 -11.27
C ALA A 145 -18.65 -2.14 -11.06
N SER A 146 -19.12 -2.03 -9.82
CA SER A 146 -20.29 -1.24 -9.44
C SER A 146 -20.11 0.24 -9.78
N LEU A 147 -18.95 0.81 -9.42
CA LEU A 147 -18.56 2.19 -9.73
C LEU A 147 -18.50 2.44 -11.25
N LEU A 148 -17.82 1.56 -11.99
CA LEU A 148 -17.69 1.65 -13.45
C LEU A 148 -18.99 1.42 -14.22
N THR A 149 -20.01 0.84 -13.60
CA THR A 149 -21.32 0.61 -14.24
C THR A 149 -22.25 1.84 -14.09
N ARG A 150 -21.88 2.85 -13.30
CA ARG A 150 -22.63 4.09 -13.19
C ARG A 150 -22.61 4.87 -14.52
N PRO A 151 -23.68 5.62 -14.87
CA PRO A 151 -23.72 6.41 -16.10
C PRO A 151 -22.52 7.37 -16.24
N GLY A 152 -22.02 7.55 -17.47
CA GLY A 152 -20.85 8.40 -17.74
C GLY A 152 -19.49 7.72 -17.51
N ASN A 153 -19.46 6.43 -17.17
CA ASN A 153 -18.22 5.65 -17.14
C ASN A 153 -17.92 4.95 -18.48
N PRO A 154 -16.66 4.57 -18.72
CA PRO A 154 -16.30 3.75 -19.87
C PRO A 154 -16.99 2.38 -19.82
N ALA A 155 -17.22 1.78 -20.99
CA ALA A 155 -17.45 0.35 -21.05
C ALA A 155 -16.23 -0.39 -20.50
N TRP A 156 -16.45 -1.45 -19.73
CA TRP A 156 -15.36 -2.15 -19.04
C TRP A 156 -15.44 -3.66 -19.26
N THR A 157 -14.29 -4.31 -19.16
CA THR A 157 -14.16 -5.76 -19.10
C THR A 157 -13.04 -6.10 -18.14
N MET A 158 -13.29 -6.97 -17.16
CA MET A 158 -12.23 -7.54 -16.36
C MET A 158 -11.68 -8.80 -17.03
N LEU A 159 -10.36 -8.88 -17.10
CA LEU A 159 -9.61 -10.05 -17.53
C LEU A 159 -9.19 -10.83 -16.28
N GLY A 160 -8.99 -12.13 -16.45
CA GLY A 160 -8.62 -13.02 -15.37
C GLY A 160 -9.30 -14.36 -15.49
N THR A 161 -8.69 -15.37 -14.89
CA THR A 161 -9.21 -16.74 -14.86
C THR A 161 -9.93 -17.07 -13.56
N HIS A 162 -9.64 -16.32 -12.49
CA HIS A 162 -10.19 -16.59 -11.17
C HIS A 162 -11.52 -15.87 -10.96
N ARG A 163 -12.54 -16.64 -10.61
CA ARG A 163 -13.90 -16.17 -10.32
C ARG A 163 -14.49 -16.90 -9.11
N PRO A 164 -14.22 -16.44 -7.88
CA PRO A 164 -14.87 -16.92 -6.68
C PRO A 164 -16.40 -16.83 -6.77
N LYS A 165 -17.10 -17.62 -5.95
CA LYS A 165 -18.58 -17.68 -5.94
C LYS A 165 -19.23 -16.32 -5.70
N GLN A 166 -18.57 -15.45 -4.92
CA GLN A 166 -19.02 -14.12 -4.55
C GLN A 166 -18.66 -13.02 -5.56
N ALA A 167 -17.94 -13.35 -6.64
CA ALA A 167 -17.67 -12.40 -7.72
C ALA A 167 -18.97 -12.08 -8.47
N ALA A 168 -19.24 -10.79 -8.67
CA ALA A 168 -20.40 -10.33 -9.44
C ALA A 168 -20.30 -10.74 -10.92
N GLU A 169 -21.37 -10.50 -11.68
CA GLU A 169 -21.35 -10.71 -13.13
C GLU A 169 -20.27 -9.83 -13.78
N GLY A 170 -19.52 -10.40 -14.72
CA GLY A 170 -18.41 -9.72 -15.40
C GLY A 170 -17.14 -9.53 -14.56
N VAL A 171 -17.15 -9.85 -13.26
CA VAL A 171 -15.97 -9.73 -12.39
C VAL A 171 -15.13 -11.00 -12.44
N THR A 172 -13.92 -10.86 -12.95
CA THR A 172 -12.85 -11.86 -12.92
C THR A 172 -11.55 -11.17 -12.53
N HIS A 173 -10.60 -11.92 -11.98
CA HIS A 173 -9.32 -11.39 -11.53
C HIS A 173 -8.28 -12.51 -11.39
N GLU A 174 -7.09 -12.17 -10.91
CA GLU A 174 -6.02 -13.09 -10.52
C GLU A 174 -5.72 -12.86 -9.04
N GLY A 175 -6.70 -13.20 -8.20
CA GLY A 175 -6.69 -12.93 -6.76
C GLY A 175 -6.70 -14.21 -5.93
N TYR A 176 -5.64 -14.47 -5.18
CA TYR A 176 -5.42 -15.76 -4.54
C TYR A 176 -5.02 -15.65 -3.07
N GLY A 177 -5.73 -16.35 -2.19
CA GLY A 177 -5.49 -16.29 -0.75
C GLY A 177 -4.08 -16.73 -0.35
N GLY A 178 -3.37 -15.90 0.43
CA GLY A 178 -2.02 -16.18 0.92
C GLY A 178 -0.89 -15.89 -0.10
N TRP A 179 -1.20 -15.31 -1.26
CA TRP A 179 -0.23 -15.09 -2.31
C TRP A 179 0.66 -13.87 -2.06
N THR A 180 1.89 -13.98 -2.54
CA THR A 180 2.92 -12.95 -2.51
C THR A 180 3.42 -12.68 -3.92
N TRP A 181 4.20 -11.61 -4.10
CA TRP A 181 4.93 -11.35 -5.35
C TRP A 181 5.77 -12.57 -5.80
N GLU A 182 6.46 -13.20 -4.85
CA GLU A 182 7.28 -14.38 -5.10
C GLU A 182 6.47 -15.55 -5.68
N LEU A 183 5.28 -15.81 -5.16
CA LEU A 183 4.44 -16.90 -5.63
C LEU A 183 3.95 -16.66 -7.06
N PHE A 184 3.57 -15.43 -7.40
CA PHE A 184 3.23 -15.11 -8.80
C PHE A 184 4.39 -15.31 -9.78
N VAL A 185 5.64 -15.10 -9.34
CA VAL A 185 6.82 -15.26 -10.19
C VAL A 185 7.29 -16.71 -10.30
N ASN A 186 7.23 -17.47 -9.20
CA ASN A 186 7.95 -18.73 -9.08
C ASN A 186 7.06 -19.96 -8.92
N GLN A 187 5.76 -19.80 -8.58
CA GLN A 187 4.85 -20.92 -8.38
C GLN A 187 4.47 -21.53 -9.73
N GLY A 188 5.30 -22.45 -10.23
CA GLY A 188 5.13 -23.10 -11.53
C GLY A 188 3.93 -24.05 -11.62
N PRO A 189 3.73 -24.65 -12.80
CA PRO A 189 2.71 -25.66 -13.00
C PRO A 189 2.86 -26.83 -12.01
N ASP A 190 1.74 -27.34 -11.51
CA ASP A 190 1.71 -28.55 -10.68
C ASP A 190 1.07 -29.70 -11.48
N PRO A 191 1.86 -30.65 -12.00
CA PRO A 191 1.35 -31.81 -12.73
C PRO A 191 0.42 -32.69 -11.88
N ALA A 192 0.55 -32.65 -10.55
CA ALA A 192 -0.29 -33.42 -9.64
C ALA A 192 -1.60 -32.69 -9.27
N GLY A 193 -1.75 -31.41 -9.63
CA GLY A 193 -2.95 -30.61 -9.39
C GLY A 193 -3.29 -30.36 -7.91
N LYS A 194 -2.34 -30.52 -6.99
CA LYS A 194 -2.56 -30.43 -5.53
C LYS A 194 -2.28 -29.03 -4.98
N ARG A 195 -1.58 -28.17 -5.72
CA ARG A 195 -1.20 -26.82 -5.33
C ARG A 195 -1.81 -25.78 -6.28
N HIS A 196 -2.14 -24.62 -5.73
CA HIS A 196 -2.42 -23.45 -6.55
C HIS A 196 -1.16 -23.08 -7.35
N ARG A 197 -1.33 -22.76 -8.63
CA ARG A 197 -0.26 -22.46 -9.60
C ARG A 197 -0.38 -21.04 -10.08
N SER A 198 0.74 -20.39 -10.40
CA SER A 198 0.69 -19.03 -10.91
C SER A 198 0.03 -19.04 -12.28
N PRO A 199 -0.95 -18.17 -12.53
CA PRO A 199 -1.56 -18.04 -13.86
C PRO A 199 -0.53 -17.58 -14.91
N PHE A 200 0.59 -17.02 -14.47
CA PHE A 200 1.59 -16.40 -15.32
C PHE A 200 2.82 -17.28 -15.57
N VAL A 201 2.97 -18.40 -14.86
CA VAL A 201 4.16 -19.27 -14.95
C VAL A 201 3.82 -20.53 -15.71
N PHE A 202 4.53 -20.76 -16.81
CA PHE A 202 4.34 -21.91 -17.68
C PHE A 202 5.62 -22.72 -17.78
N ALA A 203 5.47 -24.01 -18.08
CA ALA A 203 6.58 -24.83 -18.54
C ALA A 203 6.98 -24.38 -19.95
N VAL A 204 8.22 -23.91 -20.09
CA VAL A 204 8.85 -23.49 -21.35
C VAL A 204 10.14 -24.28 -21.57
N ASP A 205 10.63 -24.35 -22.81
CA ASP A 205 11.96 -24.88 -23.18
C ASP A 205 12.40 -26.15 -22.43
N GLY A 206 11.71 -27.27 -22.69
CA GLY A 206 12.03 -28.55 -22.04
C GLY A 206 11.49 -28.70 -20.62
N GLY A 207 10.48 -27.92 -20.23
CA GLY A 207 9.71 -28.12 -19.00
C GLY A 207 10.05 -27.17 -17.85
N LYS A 208 10.93 -26.19 -18.06
CA LYS A 208 11.36 -25.26 -17.00
C LYS A 208 10.26 -24.21 -16.74
N PRO A 209 9.87 -23.97 -15.47
CA PRO A 209 8.88 -22.94 -15.16
C PRO A 209 9.46 -21.54 -15.39
N ARG A 210 8.74 -20.71 -16.17
CA ARG A 210 9.08 -19.29 -16.39
C ARG A 210 7.81 -18.47 -16.57
N LEU A 211 7.87 -17.19 -16.19
CA LEU A 211 6.85 -16.21 -16.55
C LEU A 211 6.66 -16.15 -18.08
N ASP A 212 5.43 -16.32 -18.53
CA ASP A 212 5.03 -16.24 -19.94
C ASP A 212 3.65 -15.59 -20.06
N LEU A 213 3.65 -14.25 -19.97
CA LEU A 213 2.44 -13.45 -19.99
C LEU A 213 1.80 -13.40 -21.39
N ASP A 214 2.58 -13.54 -22.45
CA ASP A 214 2.03 -13.65 -23.81
C ASP A 214 1.19 -14.92 -23.95
N ARG A 215 1.70 -16.06 -23.44
CA ARG A 215 0.92 -17.30 -23.39
C ARG A 215 -0.30 -17.17 -22.48
N TYR A 216 -0.17 -16.52 -21.32
CA TYR A 216 -1.31 -16.23 -20.46
C TYR A 216 -2.40 -15.46 -21.21
N PHE A 217 -2.09 -14.31 -21.81
CA PHE A 217 -3.10 -13.51 -22.51
C PHE A 217 -3.71 -14.26 -23.70
N ALA A 218 -2.89 -15.00 -24.46
CA ALA A 218 -3.37 -15.81 -25.58
C ALA A 218 -4.38 -16.90 -25.15
N SER A 219 -4.14 -17.57 -24.03
CA SER A 219 -4.94 -18.73 -23.61
C SER A 219 -6.06 -18.41 -22.62
N ALA A 220 -5.84 -17.46 -21.72
CA ALA A 220 -6.74 -17.11 -20.64
C ALA A 220 -7.57 -15.84 -20.90
N CYS A 221 -7.17 -15.02 -21.88
CA CYS A 221 -7.80 -13.73 -22.15
C CYS A 221 -8.20 -13.56 -23.63
N ASP A 222 -8.32 -14.66 -24.39
CA ASP A 222 -8.63 -14.65 -25.82
C ASP A 222 -7.70 -13.74 -26.65
N GLY A 223 -6.42 -13.68 -26.28
CA GLY A 223 -5.42 -12.81 -26.90
C GLY A 223 -5.56 -11.32 -26.55
N LYS A 224 -6.53 -10.93 -25.72
CA LYS A 224 -6.72 -9.55 -25.29
C LYS A 224 -5.71 -9.18 -24.22
N ARG A 225 -5.13 -7.98 -24.34
CA ARG A 225 -4.22 -7.40 -23.35
C ARG A 225 -4.95 -6.34 -22.51
N PRO A 226 -4.65 -6.21 -21.21
CA PRO A 226 -5.25 -5.17 -20.37
C PRO A 226 -4.79 -3.78 -20.82
N ASN A 227 -5.64 -2.78 -20.58
CA ASN A 227 -5.25 -1.37 -20.60
C ASN A 227 -4.71 -0.96 -19.22
N TYR A 228 -5.28 -1.53 -18.16
CA TYR A 228 -4.93 -1.22 -16.77
C TYR A 228 -4.70 -2.53 -16.01
N VAL A 229 -3.62 -2.59 -15.25
CA VAL A 229 -3.33 -3.70 -14.33
C VAL A 229 -3.12 -3.13 -12.94
N THR A 230 -3.73 -3.73 -11.92
CA THR A 230 -3.42 -3.40 -10.53
C THR A 230 -2.78 -4.56 -9.81
N PHE A 231 -1.86 -4.24 -8.90
CA PHE A 231 -1.20 -5.20 -8.03
C PHE A 231 -1.53 -4.86 -6.57
N MET A 232 -2.40 -5.64 -5.95
CA MET A 232 -2.74 -5.58 -4.53
C MET A 232 -2.04 -6.73 -3.80
N LEU A 233 -0.77 -6.51 -3.47
CA LEU A 233 0.16 -7.48 -2.86
C LEU A 233 1.00 -6.79 -1.80
N GLY A 234 1.52 -7.55 -0.84
CA GLY A 234 2.38 -7.05 0.25
C GLY A 234 1.90 -7.47 1.64
N VAL A 235 0.59 -7.72 1.81
CA VAL A 235 0.01 -8.15 3.11
C VAL A 235 0.65 -9.45 3.59
N ASN A 236 0.75 -10.46 2.71
CA ASN A 236 1.35 -11.75 3.05
C ASN A 236 2.87 -11.69 3.22
N ASP A 237 3.52 -10.76 2.53
CA ASP A 237 4.96 -10.53 2.64
C ASP A 237 5.32 -10.02 4.05
N CYS A 238 4.48 -9.18 4.65
CA CYS A 238 4.65 -8.70 6.03
C CYS A 238 4.72 -9.83 7.07
N PHE A 239 4.01 -10.94 6.87
CA PHE A 239 4.02 -12.09 7.80
C PHE A 239 5.31 -12.92 7.73
N ARG A 240 6.16 -12.69 6.73
CA ARG A 240 7.41 -13.46 6.51
C ARG A 240 8.65 -12.76 7.06
N ILE A 241 8.49 -11.53 7.56
CA ILE A 241 9.58 -10.67 8.01
C ILE A 241 9.56 -10.61 9.53
N ASN A 242 10.74 -10.69 10.17
CA ASN A 242 10.86 -10.55 11.62
C ASN A 242 10.77 -9.05 12.01
N PRO A 243 9.75 -8.61 12.76
CA PRO A 243 9.60 -7.20 13.13
C PRO A 243 10.62 -6.72 14.17
N ASN A 244 11.34 -7.64 14.83
CA ASN A 244 12.27 -7.31 15.92
C ASN A 244 13.71 -7.13 15.44
N ASP A 245 13.96 -7.26 14.14
CA ASP A 245 15.27 -7.02 13.52
C ASP A 245 15.12 -5.97 12.40
N PRO A 246 15.46 -4.69 12.64
CA PRO A 246 15.35 -3.64 11.64
C PRO A 246 16.12 -3.93 10.34
N ALA A 247 17.27 -4.60 10.41
CA ALA A 247 18.05 -4.96 9.22
C ALA A 247 17.35 -6.06 8.41
N ALA A 248 16.68 -7.00 9.09
CA ALA A 248 15.86 -8.01 8.43
C ALA A 248 14.63 -7.42 7.76
N ILE A 249 14.04 -6.33 8.30
CA ILE A 249 12.90 -5.65 7.67
C ILE A 249 13.28 -5.11 6.28
N ASP A 250 14.32 -4.27 6.21
CA ASP A 250 14.74 -3.67 4.94
C ASP A 250 15.26 -4.73 3.95
N THR A 251 15.98 -5.74 4.42
CA THR A 251 16.47 -6.84 3.58
C THR A 251 15.32 -7.68 3.04
N GLY A 252 14.33 -8.00 3.88
CA GLY A 252 13.13 -8.73 3.50
C GLY A 252 12.31 -7.98 2.45
N ILE A 253 12.06 -6.68 2.66
CA ILE A 253 11.32 -5.84 1.70
C ILE A 253 12.07 -5.74 0.36
N LYS A 254 13.40 -5.59 0.37
CA LYS A 254 14.20 -5.61 -0.87
C LYS A 254 14.05 -6.93 -1.63
N ALA A 255 13.96 -8.07 -0.95
CA ALA A 255 13.71 -9.36 -1.58
C ALA A 255 12.30 -9.44 -2.19
N VAL A 256 11.29 -8.84 -1.55
CA VAL A 256 9.94 -8.69 -2.11
C VAL A 256 10.00 -7.91 -3.42
N PHE A 257 10.70 -6.77 -3.45
CA PHE A 257 10.80 -5.93 -4.65
C PHE A 257 11.56 -6.59 -5.80
N GLN A 258 12.56 -7.43 -5.51
CA GLN A 258 13.18 -8.23 -6.56
C GLN A 258 12.18 -9.16 -7.27
N GLN A 259 11.16 -9.65 -6.57
CA GLN A 259 10.10 -10.44 -7.20
C GLN A 259 9.07 -9.54 -7.88
N ALA A 260 8.73 -8.40 -7.27
CA ALA A 260 7.85 -7.41 -7.89
C ALA A 260 8.39 -6.91 -9.23
N ASP A 261 9.67 -6.54 -9.30
CA ASP A 261 10.33 -6.07 -10.51
C ASP A 261 10.33 -7.14 -11.62
N LYS A 262 10.51 -8.43 -11.29
CA LYS A 262 10.42 -9.52 -12.27
C LYS A 262 9.02 -9.62 -12.86
N LEU A 263 7.98 -9.55 -12.02
CA LEU A 263 6.59 -9.63 -12.48
C LEU A 263 6.23 -8.40 -13.32
N ILE A 264 6.55 -7.21 -12.82
CA ILE A 264 6.30 -5.93 -13.51
C ILE A 264 7.02 -5.90 -14.86
N ALA A 265 8.30 -6.31 -14.93
CA ALA A 265 9.04 -6.38 -16.18
C ALA A 265 8.38 -7.35 -17.18
N ALA A 266 7.85 -8.48 -16.72
CA ALA A 266 7.14 -9.42 -17.57
C ALA A 266 5.82 -8.83 -18.11
N PHE A 267 5.07 -8.08 -17.28
CA PHE A 267 3.89 -7.33 -17.71
C PHE A 267 4.24 -6.22 -18.69
N ARG A 268 5.28 -5.42 -18.44
CA ARG A 268 5.74 -4.36 -19.36
C ARG A 268 6.15 -4.91 -20.72
N LYS A 269 6.77 -6.09 -20.75
CA LYS A 269 7.14 -6.77 -22.00
C LYS A 269 5.92 -7.23 -22.79
N ALA A 270 4.98 -7.90 -22.14
CA ALA A 270 3.82 -8.47 -22.81
C ALA A 270 2.76 -7.40 -23.12
N ALA A 271 2.50 -6.45 -22.22
CA ALA A 271 1.50 -5.40 -22.39
C ALA A 271 2.15 -4.01 -22.26
N PRO A 272 2.96 -3.58 -23.25
CA PRO A 272 3.72 -2.32 -23.18
C PRO A 272 2.85 -1.07 -23.09
N GLU A 273 1.61 -1.12 -23.57
CA GLU A 273 0.66 -0.01 -23.48
C GLU A 273 -0.17 -0.03 -22.19
N ALA A 274 -0.08 -1.10 -21.39
CA ALA A 274 -0.82 -1.16 -20.13
C ALA A 274 -0.20 -0.22 -19.09
N GLU A 275 -1.06 0.48 -18.36
CA GLU A 275 -0.67 1.21 -17.17
C GLU A 275 -0.77 0.30 -15.94
N LEU A 276 0.29 0.29 -15.14
CA LEU A 276 0.46 -0.61 -14.01
C LEU A 276 0.33 0.17 -12.70
N GLY A 277 -0.77 -0.05 -11.99
CA GLY A 277 -1.03 0.50 -10.66
C GLY A 277 -0.49 -0.41 -9.56
N ILE A 278 0.47 0.08 -8.78
CA ILE A 278 0.97 -0.57 -7.57
C ILE A 278 0.14 -0.05 -6.40
N CYS A 279 -0.77 -0.89 -5.89
CA CYS A 279 -1.56 -0.54 -4.71
C CYS A 279 -0.64 -0.57 -3.49
N LEU A 280 -0.50 0.57 -2.82
CA LEU A 280 0.30 0.65 -1.59
C LEU A 280 -0.33 -0.25 -0.53
N THR A 281 0.51 -1.06 0.12
CA THR A 281 0.05 -2.13 1.01
C THR A 281 -0.88 -1.56 2.09
N THR A 282 -2.09 -2.11 2.20
CA THR A 282 -3.13 -1.62 3.12
C THR A 282 -2.70 -1.68 4.59
N PRO A 283 -3.15 -0.73 5.44
CA PRO A 283 -2.88 -0.75 6.88
C PRO A 283 -3.50 -1.99 7.54
N PRO A 284 -3.09 -2.36 8.76
CA PRO A 284 -3.78 -3.37 9.54
C PRO A 284 -5.02 -2.80 10.25
N ASN A 285 -5.84 -3.68 10.81
CA ASN A 285 -6.77 -3.30 11.86
C ASN A 285 -6.02 -2.59 13.00
N ALA A 286 -6.59 -1.49 13.51
CA ALA A 286 -6.03 -0.71 14.60
C ALA A 286 -6.03 -1.47 15.95
N ARG A 287 -6.83 -2.53 16.07
CA ARG A 287 -7.02 -3.28 17.32
C ARG A 287 -6.12 -4.52 17.38
N GLU A 288 -5.39 -4.69 18.47
CA GLU A 288 -4.62 -5.92 18.75
C GLU A 288 -5.53 -7.15 18.79
N SER A 289 -6.77 -7.02 19.26
CA SER A 289 -7.75 -8.11 19.30
C SER A 289 -8.02 -8.75 17.93
N GLY A 290 -7.87 -7.98 16.84
CA GLY A 290 -8.00 -8.50 15.48
C GLY A 290 -6.89 -9.48 15.15
N PHE A 291 -5.66 -9.18 15.56
CA PHE A 291 -4.50 -10.07 15.39
C PHE A 291 -4.57 -11.27 16.32
N GLU A 292 -4.90 -11.06 17.59
CA GLU A 292 -5.02 -12.14 18.57
C GLU A 292 -6.05 -13.20 18.13
N THR A 293 -7.19 -12.76 17.59
CA THR A 293 -8.23 -13.69 17.13
C THR A 293 -7.79 -14.52 15.92
N ASN A 294 -7.04 -13.94 14.97
CA ASN A 294 -6.58 -14.67 13.79
C ASN A 294 -5.35 -15.53 14.03
N TYR A 295 -4.43 -15.05 14.87
CA TYR A 295 -3.05 -15.52 14.90
C TYR A 295 -2.62 -16.06 16.27
N HIS A 296 -3.48 -15.98 17.30
CA HIS A 296 -3.27 -16.60 18.61
C HIS A 296 -1.88 -16.31 19.21
N GLY A 297 -1.51 -15.02 19.26
CA GLY A 297 -0.21 -14.55 19.75
C GLY A 297 0.99 -14.77 18.80
N GLN A 298 0.83 -15.42 17.64
CA GLN A 298 1.94 -15.63 16.70
C GLN A 298 2.40 -14.31 16.05
N PHE A 299 1.46 -13.42 15.77
CA PHE A 299 1.72 -12.11 15.16
C PHE A 299 1.01 -11.03 15.96
N HIS A 300 1.75 -10.02 16.41
CA HIS A 300 1.21 -8.84 17.07
C HIS A 300 0.99 -7.69 16.08
N ARG A 301 -0.08 -6.91 16.28
CA ARG A 301 -0.41 -5.77 15.40
C ARG A 301 0.76 -4.82 15.27
N TRP A 302 1.43 -4.49 16.38
CA TRP A 302 2.51 -3.49 16.36
C TRP A 302 3.71 -3.96 15.54
N GLY A 303 4.10 -5.22 15.67
CA GLY A 303 5.16 -5.80 14.85
C GLY A 303 4.81 -5.76 13.36
N TRP A 304 3.59 -6.19 13.03
CA TRP A 304 3.10 -6.21 11.65
C TRP A 304 3.01 -4.79 11.06
N LYS A 305 2.47 -3.82 11.81
CA LYS A 305 2.36 -2.41 11.39
C LYS A 305 3.73 -1.80 11.09
N ARG A 306 4.76 -2.08 11.90
CA ARG A 306 6.13 -1.59 11.65
C ARG A 306 6.67 -2.10 10.31
N ILE A 307 6.41 -3.35 9.96
CA ILE A 307 6.82 -3.93 8.66
C ILE A 307 6.01 -3.32 7.52
N GLN A 308 4.67 -3.30 7.62
CA GLN A 308 3.79 -2.76 6.58
C GLN A 308 4.08 -1.27 6.31
N HIS A 309 4.24 -0.46 7.35
CA HIS A 309 4.56 0.95 7.16
C HIS A 309 5.93 1.14 6.50
N ARG A 310 6.94 0.33 6.87
CA ARG A 310 8.25 0.37 6.22
C ARG A 310 8.17 -0.11 4.76
N LEU A 311 7.32 -1.11 4.48
CA LEU A 311 7.04 -1.57 3.12
C LEU A 311 6.43 -0.45 2.29
N VAL A 312 5.39 0.25 2.76
CA VAL A 312 4.79 1.39 2.05
C VAL A 312 5.80 2.52 1.79
N GLN A 313 6.64 2.86 2.78
CA GLN A 313 7.70 3.86 2.58
C GLN A 313 8.64 3.47 1.43
N LEU A 314 9.06 2.21 1.39
CA LEU A 314 9.94 1.71 0.36
C LEU A 314 9.21 1.47 -0.97
N GLU A 315 7.90 1.19 -0.98
CA GLU A 315 7.08 1.12 -2.20
C GLU A 315 7.01 2.50 -2.86
N ILE A 316 6.78 3.55 -2.06
CA ILE A 316 6.78 4.93 -2.54
C ILE A 316 8.16 5.30 -3.12
N GLU A 317 9.25 4.94 -2.44
CA GLU A 317 10.62 5.21 -2.91
C GLU A 317 10.97 4.43 -4.18
N HIS A 318 10.63 3.14 -4.25
CA HIS A 318 11.03 2.23 -5.32
C HIS A 318 10.20 2.37 -6.59
N PHE A 319 8.89 2.65 -6.45
CA PHE A 319 7.97 2.77 -7.59
C PHE A 319 7.57 4.21 -7.91
N GLY A 320 7.77 5.16 -6.99
CA GLY A 320 7.53 6.58 -7.24
C GLY A 320 8.40 7.13 -8.37
N GLY A 321 7.89 8.14 -9.09
CA GLY A 321 8.62 8.79 -10.19
C GLY A 321 8.76 7.93 -11.46
N ARG A 322 8.09 6.77 -11.54
CA ARG A 322 8.16 5.85 -12.69
C ARG A 322 6.98 5.97 -13.66
N GLN A 323 6.27 7.10 -13.65
CA GLN A 323 5.13 7.36 -14.54
C GLN A 323 5.51 7.32 -16.02
N SER A 324 6.73 7.72 -16.39
CA SER A 324 7.27 7.59 -17.76
C SER A 324 7.40 6.13 -18.22
N GLN A 325 7.45 5.19 -17.27
CA GLN A 325 7.42 3.74 -17.52
C GLN A 325 6.01 3.16 -17.44
N ARG A 326 4.98 4.02 -17.31
CA ARG A 326 3.57 3.68 -17.07
C ARG A 326 3.36 2.88 -15.78
N ILE A 327 4.17 3.16 -14.75
CA ILE A 327 4.03 2.59 -13.41
C ILE A 327 3.58 3.70 -12.47
N PHE A 328 2.50 3.43 -11.73
CA PHE A 328 1.83 4.41 -10.89
C PHE A 328 1.62 3.84 -9.49
N LEU A 329 1.77 4.69 -8.47
CA LEU A 329 1.33 4.35 -7.12
C LEU A 329 -0.18 4.56 -7.02
N VAL A 330 -0.87 3.64 -6.34
CA VAL A 330 -2.30 3.74 -6.00
C VAL A 330 -2.40 3.72 -4.48
N PRO A 331 -2.63 4.87 -3.82
CA PRO A 331 -2.65 4.95 -2.36
C PRO A 331 -3.89 4.36 -1.69
N THR A 332 -4.02 3.04 -1.73
CA THR A 332 -5.12 2.31 -1.11
C THR A 332 -5.05 2.31 0.42
N GLU A 333 -3.87 2.54 0.98
CA GLU A 333 -3.62 2.65 2.40
C GLU A 333 -4.25 3.90 3.03
N LEU A 334 -4.36 5.01 2.29
CA LEU A 334 -4.86 6.27 2.87
C LEU A 334 -6.34 6.22 3.22
N ASN A 335 -7.16 5.61 2.35
CA ASN A 335 -8.62 5.67 2.41
C ASN A 335 -9.25 4.55 3.26
N LEU A 336 -8.48 3.53 3.61
CA LEU A 336 -8.98 2.40 4.37
C LEU A 336 -9.06 2.73 5.87
N ASP A 337 -10.27 2.70 6.43
CA ASP A 337 -10.47 2.94 7.86
C ASP A 337 -9.89 1.80 8.69
N PRO A 338 -8.84 2.03 9.50
CA PRO A 338 -8.20 0.96 10.27
C PRO A 338 -9.06 0.47 11.45
N VAL A 339 -10.16 1.17 11.78
CA VAL A 339 -11.05 0.86 12.91
C VAL A 339 -12.38 0.31 12.40
N ASP A 340 -13.12 1.10 11.63
CA ASP A 340 -14.49 0.78 11.21
C ASP A 340 -14.54 0.10 9.84
N GLY A 341 -13.43 0.10 9.11
CA GLY A 341 -13.23 -0.65 7.86
C GLY A 341 -12.85 -2.11 8.11
N TYR A 342 -12.71 -2.52 9.37
CA TYR A 342 -12.36 -3.89 9.76
C TYR A 342 -13.40 -4.47 10.73
N PRO A 343 -13.66 -5.79 10.68
CA PRO A 343 -14.34 -6.45 11.79
C PRO A 343 -13.42 -6.49 13.03
N ALA A 344 -13.99 -6.54 14.23
CA ALA A 344 -13.21 -6.51 15.48
C ALA A 344 -12.25 -7.70 15.65
N ASN A 345 -12.49 -8.80 14.92
CA ASN A 345 -11.82 -10.09 15.05
C ASN A 345 -10.97 -10.45 13.83
N ASN A 346 -10.66 -9.50 12.94
CA ASN A 346 -9.73 -9.75 11.83
C ASN A 346 -8.61 -8.72 11.75
N GLY A 347 -7.36 -9.18 11.74
CA GLY A 347 -6.18 -8.32 11.74
C GLY A 347 -5.88 -7.65 10.40
N VAL A 348 -6.19 -8.30 9.28
CA VAL A 348 -5.77 -7.84 7.94
C VAL A 348 -6.84 -7.90 6.86
N HIS A 349 -7.96 -8.60 7.07
CA HIS A 349 -9.08 -8.60 6.13
C HIS A 349 -10.11 -7.55 6.53
N PRO A 350 -10.35 -6.53 5.69
CA PRO A 350 -11.40 -5.55 5.90
C PRO A 350 -12.80 -6.18 5.97
N ASN A 351 -13.76 -5.42 6.51
CA ASN A 351 -15.17 -5.71 6.31
C ASN A 351 -15.63 -5.14 4.95
N THR A 352 -16.91 -5.29 4.62
CA THR A 352 -17.46 -4.77 3.35
C THR A 352 -17.20 -3.28 3.15
N ALA A 353 -17.30 -2.44 4.19
CA ALA A 353 -17.05 -1.01 4.06
C ALA A 353 -15.57 -0.73 3.73
N GLY A 354 -14.63 -1.38 4.42
CA GLY A 354 -13.21 -1.23 4.12
C GLY A 354 -12.82 -1.76 2.74
N TYR A 355 -13.37 -2.89 2.29
CA TYR A 355 -13.17 -3.35 0.92
C TYR A 355 -13.72 -2.36 -0.12
N LYS A 356 -14.84 -1.70 0.15
CA LYS A 356 -15.35 -0.66 -0.74
C LYS A 356 -14.45 0.57 -0.78
N GLN A 357 -13.84 0.96 0.34
CA GLN A 357 -12.84 2.03 0.36
C GLN A 357 -11.62 1.69 -0.52
N ILE A 358 -11.15 0.44 -0.49
CA ILE A 358 -10.09 -0.04 -1.39
C ILE A 358 -10.54 0.07 -2.86
N GLY A 359 -11.75 -0.39 -3.17
CA GLY A 359 -12.32 -0.33 -4.52
C GLY A 359 -12.45 1.10 -5.03
N ALA A 360 -12.88 2.03 -4.17
CA ALA A 360 -12.98 3.46 -4.47
C ALA A 360 -11.61 4.08 -4.75
N SER A 361 -10.56 3.73 -3.99
CA SER A 361 -9.20 4.21 -4.26
C SER A 361 -8.66 3.75 -5.61
N VAL A 362 -8.88 2.49 -5.99
CA VAL A 362 -8.48 1.96 -7.30
C VAL A 362 -9.31 2.60 -8.42
N TYR A 363 -10.61 2.78 -8.22
CA TYR A 363 -11.48 3.49 -9.15
C TYR A 363 -11.02 4.94 -9.34
N ALA A 364 -10.65 5.65 -8.27
CA ALA A 364 -10.18 7.03 -8.37
C ALA A 364 -8.88 7.16 -9.15
N TRP A 365 -7.92 6.27 -8.92
CA TRP A 365 -6.73 6.19 -9.77
C TRP A 365 -7.11 5.90 -11.23
N LEU A 366 -7.99 4.94 -11.49
CA LEU A 366 -8.41 4.63 -12.85
C LEU A 366 -9.03 5.86 -13.55
N LYS A 367 -9.87 6.64 -12.85
CA LYS A 367 -10.49 7.85 -13.39
C LYS A 367 -9.47 8.93 -13.74
N SER A 368 -8.44 9.16 -12.91
CA SER A 368 -7.35 10.10 -13.24
C SER A 368 -6.60 9.66 -14.50
N ARG A 369 -6.34 8.35 -14.65
CA ARG A 369 -5.71 7.83 -15.88
C ARG A 369 -6.59 8.00 -17.12
N LEU A 370 -7.90 7.86 -16.94
CA LEU A 370 -8.86 8.03 -18.03
C LEU A 370 -8.99 9.48 -18.48
N GLU A 371 -8.86 10.42 -17.55
CA GLU A 371 -8.78 11.86 -17.80
C GLU A 371 -7.52 12.24 -18.57
N GLU A 372 -6.33 11.85 -18.10
CA GLU A 372 -5.06 12.19 -18.78
C GLU A 372 -4.96 11.63 -20.21
N SER A 373 -5.71 10.57 -20.50
CA SER A 373 -5.74 9.93 -21.82
C SER A 373 -6.88 10.46 -22.71
N GLN A 374 -7.59 11.52 -22.33
CA GLN A 374 -8.56 12.17 -23.21
C GLN A 374 -7.82 12.98 -24.30
N PRO A 375 -8.25 12.87 -25.57
CA PRO A 375 -7.61 13.57 -26.68
C PRO A 375 -7.74 15.08 -26.62
#